data_AF-A0A971JVG9-F1
#
_entry.id   AF-A0A971JVG9-F1
#
_cell.length_a   1.000
_cell.length_b   1.000
_cell.length_c   1.000
_cell.angle_alpha   90.00
_cell.angle_beta   90.00
_cell.angle_gamma   90.00
#
_symmetry.space_group_name_H-M   'P 1'
#
loop_
_entity.id
_entity.type
_entity.pdbx_description
1 polymer ?
#
loop_
_entity_poly.entity_id
_entity_poly.type
_entity_poly.pdbx_seq_one_letter_code
_entity_poly.pdbx_strand_id
1 'polypeptide(L)'
;MADTPWQGDACSLVDAFRSGERSPVEELEATLAAIEASDLNCFSHVDPERARATAADADVSLPFGGIPTGIKELEPVEGWPDTGGSLVFKDRVADHTAHNVQRLLTRGGAVPVGLTTSSEFGGLNVSVTKLNGVCHNPWKHGRTVGGSSGGAASSVMGGLVSLATGGDGGGSIRIPAGYTGLLGMKGTFGRITRGPHAMSRPNTVVLGNLARSVRDAARFFDVCGGLDAYDPTSLPAHDSFEAGLGTHDLKGLKVAVVPDLGGVTLEAGVEDRVREQAKLLIEENGMVEVDIDVRPPNLAAQWMMGNLST
;
A
#
# COMPACT_ATOMS: atom_id res chain seq x y z
N MET A 1 -27.08 6.44 -8.49
CA MET A 1 -25.74 7.01 -8.64
C MET A 1 -25.43 7.86 -7.44
N ALA A 2 -24.39 7.47 -6.71
CA ALA A 2 -23.90 8.24 -5.60
C ALA A 2 -22.82 9.20 -6.07
N ASP A 3 -22.84 10.40 -5.53
CA ASP A 3 -21.97 11.50 -5.98
C ASP A 3 -20.55 11.43 -5.39
N THR A 4 -20.30 10.48 -4.47
CA THR A 4 -19.03 10.33 -3.76
C THR A 4 -18.60 8.87 -3.66
N PRO A 5 -17.29 8.57 -3.76
CA PRO A 5 -16.77 7.24 -3.52
C PRO A 5 -17.06 6.76 -2.09
N TRP A 6 -17.00 5.45 -1.88
CA TRP A 6 -17.17 4.84 -0.57
C TRP A 6 -16.07 5.26 0.41
N GLN A 7 -16.49 5.76 1.57
CA GLN A 7 -15.59 6.28 2.60
C GLN A 7 -15.24 5.25 3.68
N GLY A 8 -15.97 4.12 3.75
CA GLY A 8 -15.60 2.98 4.58
C GLY A 8 -14.41 2.21 4.01
N ASP A 9 -14.00 1.11 4.63
CA ASP A 9 -12.86 0.31 4.12
C ASP A 9 -13.23 -0.58 2.92
N ALA A 10 -12.25 -1.19 2.26
CA ALA A 10 -12.46 -2.00 1.07
C ALA A 10 -13.34 -3.23 1.34
N CYS A 11 -13.15 -3.88 2.49
CA CYS A 11 -13.98 -5.02 2.90
C CYS A 11 -15.47 -4.63 3.03
N SER A 12 -15.79 -3.50 3.68
CA SER A 12 -17.17 -3.02 3.81
C SER A 12 -17.79 -2.61 2.48
N LEU A 13 -17.00 -2.11 1.54
CA LEU A 13 -17.49 -1.80 0.18
C LEU A 13 -17.94 -3.07 -0.54
N VAL A 14 -17.16 -4.16 -0.44
CA VAL A 14 -17.58 -5.45 -1.02
C VAL A 14 -18.87 -5.95 -0.36
N ASP A 15 -19.03 -5.78 0.96
CA ASP A 15 -20.26 -6.15 1.65
C ASP A 15 -21.47 -5.30 1.20
N ALA A 16 -21.25 -4.01 0.92
CA ALA A 16 -22.26 -3.12 0.33
C ALA A 16 -22.64 -3.56 -1.10
N PHE A 17 -21.69 -4.06 -1.89
CA PHE A 17 -21.99 -4.66 -3.20
C PHE A 17 -22.82 -5.93 -3.08
N ARG A 18 -22.44 -6.84 -2.17
CA ARG A 18 -23.13 -8.13 -1.95
C ARG A 18 -24.56 -7.95 -1.45
N SER A 19 -24.80 -6.93 -0.63
CA SER A 19 -26.14 -6.60 -0.13
C SER A 19 -26.99 -5.80 -1.12
N GLY A 20 -26.40 -5.30 -2.20
CA GLY A 20 -27.06 -4.43 -3.18
C GLY A 20 -27.25 -2.99 -2.71
N GLU A 21 -26.67 -2.59 -1.57
CA GLU A 21 -26.62 -1.19 -1.12
C GLU A 21 -25.86 -0.31 -2.12
N ARG A 22 -24.82 -0.90 -2.73
CA ARG A 22 -23.93 -0.24 -3.69
C ARG A 22 -23.74 -1.11 -4.93
N SER A 23 -23.43 -0.51 -6.07
CA SER A 23 -23.07 -1.22 -7.30
C SER A 23 -21.60 -0.98 -7.66
N PRO A 24 -20.83 -2.00 -8.11
CA PRO A 24 -19.47 -1.81 -8.60
C PRO A 24 -19.35 -0.76 -9.71
N VAL A 25 -20.31 -0.73 -10.65
CA VAL A 25 -20.32 0.24 -11.74
C VAL A 25 -20.58 1.65 -11.23
N GLU A 26 -21.56 1.83 -10.33
CA GLU A 26 -21.85 3.15 -9.75
C GLU A 26 -20.69 3.66 -8.88
N GLU A 27 -20.03 2.76 -8.15
CA GLU A 27 -18.86 3.08 -7.34
C GLU A 27 -17.66 3.49 -8.20
N LEU A 28 -17.45 2.81 -9.34
CA LEU A 28 -16.40 3.17 -10.28
C LEU A 28 -16.65 4.55 -10.88
N GLU A 29 -17.87 4.88 -11.32
CA GLU A 29 -18.14 6.21 -11.87
C GLU A 29 -17.95 7.31 -10.82
N ALA A 30 -18.36 7.08 -9.58
CA ALA A 30 -18.08 7.99 -8.47
C ALA A 30 -16.58 8.17 -8.22
N THR A 31 -15.82 7.08 -8.30
CA THR A 31 -14.35 7.07 -8.18
C THR A 31 -13.68 7.87 -9.31
N LEU A 32 -14.05 7.61 -10.57
CA LEU A 32 -13.50 8.31 -11.72
C LEU A 32 -13.79 9.81 -11.67
N ALA A 33 -15.02 10.19 -11.33
CA ALA A 33 -15.40 11.59 -11.16
C ALA A 33 -14.61 12.27 -10.02
N ALA A 34 -14.41 11.57 -8.90
CA ALA A 34 -13.61 12.09 -7.79
C ALA A 34 -12.13 12.25 -8.14
N ILE A 35 -11.56 11.32 -8.92
CA ILE A 35 -10.19 11.41 -9.41
C ILE A 35 -10.03 12.60 -10.36
N GLU A 36 -10.96 12.80 -11.30
CA GLU A 36 -10.95 13.93 -12.24
C GLU A 36 -11.05 15.29 -11.52
N ALA A 37 -11.86 15.38 -10.46
CA ALA A 37 -12.04 16.59 -9.69
C ALA A 37 -10.90 16.88 -8.68
N SER A 38 -10.00 15.93 -8.44
CA SER A 38 -8.97 16.02 -7.40
C SER A 38 -7.74 16.83 -7.84
N ASP A 39 -7.26 17.70 -6.96
CA ASP A 39 -6.00 18.45 -7.12
C ASP A 39 -4.81 17.80 -6.37
N LEU A 40 -4.99 16.57 -5.88
CA LEU A 40 -3.97 15.85 -5.10
C LEU A 40 -2.83 15.28 -5.94
N ASN A 41 -3.03 15.19 -7.26
CA ASN A 41 -2.06 14.67 -8.23
C ASN A 41 -1.50 13.29 -7.83
N CYS A 42 -2.40 12.38 -7.48
CA CYS A 42 -2.07 11.06 -6.94
C CYS A 42 -2.06 9.94 -7.99
N PHE A 43 -2.50 10.19 -9.23
CA PHE A 43 -2.46 9.25 -10.35
C PHE A 43 -1.55 9.77 -11.47
N SER A 44 -0.63 8.93 -11.97
CA SER A 44 0.18 9.22 -13.16
C SER A 44 -0.50 8.77 -14.46
N HIS A 45 -1.43 7.82 -14.36
CA HIS A 45 -2.22 7.30 -15.47
C HIS A 45 -3.58 6.81 -14.95
N VAL A 46 -4.63 6.96 -15.75
CA VAL A 46 -5.98 6.43 -15.48
C VAL A 46 -6.48 5.77 -16.76
N ASP A 47 -7.11 4.60 -16.65
CA ASP A 47 -7.68 3.85 -17.78
C ASP A 47 -9.18 3.60 -17.53
N PRO A 48 -10.05 4.60 -17.77
CA PRO A 48 -11.47 4.49 -17.51
C PRO A 48 -12.15 3.38 -18.33
N GLU A 49 -11.66 3.10 -19.54
CA GLU A 49 -12.26 2.09 -20.43
C GLU A 49 -12.06 0.68 -19.86
N ARG A 50 -10.81 0.33 -19.50
CA ARG A 50 -10.51 -0.96 -18.87
C ARG A 50 -11.18 -1.09 -17.52
N ALA A 51 -11.20 -0.03 -16.72
CA ALA A 51 -11.85 -0.04 -15.42
C ALA A 51 -13.36 -0.30 -15.55
N ARG A 52 -14.05 0.37 -16.49
CA ARG A 52 -15.50 0.18 -16.73
C ARG A 52 -15.83 -1.23 -17.20
N ALA A 53 -15.05 -1.77 -18.12
CA ALA A 53 -15.21 -3.15 -18.57
C ALA A 53 -15.07 -4.13 -17.39
N THR A 54 -14.04 -3.94 -16.55
CA THR A 54 -13.80 -4.80 -15.38
C THR A 54 -14.90 -4.68 -14.32
N ALA A 55 -15.42 -3.47 -14.07
CA ALA A 55 -16.51 -3.24 -13.11
C ALA A 55 -17.86 -3.80 -13.59
N ALA A 56 -18.12 -3.79 -14.89
CA ALA A 56 -19.33 -4.37 -15.47
C ALA A 56 -19.40 -5.89 -15.28
N ASP A 57 -18.25 -6.56 -15.31
CA ASP A 57 -18.10 -8.01 -15.15
C ASP A 57 -17.64 -8.41 -13.73
N ALA A 58 -17.79 -7.53 -12.73
CA ALA A 58 -17.27 -7.75 -11.39
C ALA A 58 -17.93 -8.94 -10.67
N ASP A 59 -17.11 -9.89 -10.21
CA ASP A 59 -17.54 -10.98 -9.32
C ASP A 59 -17.42 -10.54 -7.84
N VAL A 60 -18.53 -10.07 -7.28
CA VAL A 60 -18.63 -9.61 -5.89
C VAL A 60 -18.49 -10.73 -4.84
N SER A 61 -18.44 -12.01 -5.27
CA SER A 61 -18.13 -13.12 -4.36
C SER A 61 -16.64 -13.17 -3.99
N LEU A 62 -15.77 -12.59 -4.81
CA LEU A 62 -14.32 -12.55 -4.57
C LEU A 62 -13.95 -11.60 -3.41
N PRO A 63 -12.74 -11.74 -2.81
CA PRO A 63 -12.33 -11.01 -1.60
C PRO A 63 -12.40 -9.47 -1.71
N PHE A 64 -12.13 -8.94 -2.90
CA PHE A 64 -12.15 -7.53 -3.28
C PHE A 64 -13.00 -7.30 -4.54
N GLY A 65 -13.98 -8.17 -4.78
CA GLY A 65 -14.79 -8.19 -6.00
C GLY A 65 -15.44 -6.84 -6.30
N GLY A 66 -15.03 -6.20 -7.40
CA GLY A 66 -15.61 -4.96 -7.90
C GLY A 66 -15.06 -3.66 -7.30
N ILE A 67 -14.14 -3.69 -6.33
CA ILE A 67 -13.66 -2.43 -5.73
C ILE A 67 -12.70 -1.69 -6.68
N PRO A 68 -12.88 -0.38 -6.91
CA PRO A 68 -11.88 0.44 -7.60
C PRO A 68 -10.58 0.53 -6.79
N THR A 69 -9.45 0.22 -7.43
CA THR A 69 -8.12 0.14 -6.80
C THR A 69 -7.06 0.85 -7.62
N GLY A 70 -6.15 1.56 -6.94
CA GLY A 70 -4.96 2.15 -7.55
C GLY A 70 -3.77 1.18 -7.53
N ILE A 71 -2.98 1.14 -8.61
CA ILE A 71 -1.75 0.33 -8.67
C ILE A 71 -0.55 1.27 -8.60
N LYS A 72 0.48 1.02 -7.78
CA LYS A 72 1.68 1.87 -7.78
C LYS A 72 2.37 1.83 -9.15
N GLU A 73 2.78 2.97 -9.70
CA GLU A 73 3.43 3.03 -11.03
C GLU A 73 4.77 2.27 -11.16
N LEU A 74 5.29 1.71 -10.06
CA LEU A 74 6.47 0.84 -10.05
C LEU A 74 6.11 -0.65 -10.10
N GLU A 75 4.83 -0.97 -10.26
CA GLU A 75 4.29 -2.31 -10.43
C GLU A 75 3.67 -2.38 -11.84
N PRO A 76 4.36 -2.99 -12.82
CA PRO A 76 3.91 -3.01 -14.21
C PRO A 76 2.50 -3.57 -14.40
N VAL A 77 1.73 -2.97 -15.30
CA VAL A 77 0.43 -3.45 -15.77
C VAL A 77 0.46 -3.44 -17.29
N GLU A 78 0.26 -4.61 -17.91
CA GLU A 78 0.43 -4.77 -19.36
C GLU A 78 -0.40 -3.75 -20.16
N GLY A 79 0.27 -3.08 -21.09
CA GLY A 79 -0.30 -2.03 -21.93
C GLY A 79 -0.43 -0.66 -21.27
N TRP A 80 -0.11 -0.51 -19.98
CA TRP A 80 -0.04 0.79 -19.30
C TRP A 80 1.40 1.34 -19.30
N PRO A 81 1.60 2.65 -19.03
CA PRO A 81 2.93 3.22 -18.90
C PRO A 81 3.77 2.52 -17.83
N ASP A 82 5.04 2.23 -18.12
CA ASP A 82 6.03 1.74 -17.15
C ASP A 82 7.18 2.73 -17.11
N THR A 83 6.98 3.93 -16.59
CA THR A 83 7.98 5.00 -16.70
C THR A 83 8.99 5.00 -15.56
N GLY A 84 8.72 4.24 -14.50
CA GLY A 84 9.45 4.34 -13.22
C GLY A 84 9.36 5.73 -12.58
N GLY A 85 8.37 6.55 -12.97
CA GLY A 85 8.30 7.97 -12.60
C GLY A 85 9.42 8.84 -13.21
N SER A 86 10.12 8.35 -14.24
CA SER A 86 11.32 8.98 -14.80
C SER A 86 11.12 9.46 -16.24
N LEU A 87 11.70 10.62 -16.55
CA LEU A 87 11.73 11.17 -17.92
C LEU A 87 12.48 10.25 -18.91
N VAL A 88 13.42 9.44 -18.43
CA VAL A 88 14.22 8.54 -19.28
C VAL A 88 13.35 7.46 -19.91
N PHE A 89 12.29 7.03 -19.22
CA PHE A 89 11.38 5.97 -19.67
C PHE A 89 9.97 6.49 -19.92
N LYS A 90 9.80 7.79 -20.18
CA LYS A 90 8.48 8.43 -20.35
C LYS A 90 7.57 7.76 -21.40
N ASP A 91 8.18 7.14 -22.41
CA ASP A 91 7.49 6.48 -23.53
C ASP A 91 7.46 4.95 -23.39
N ARG A 92 7.98 4.39 -22.27
CA ARG A 92 7.99 2.95 -22.04
C ARG A 92 6.61 2.47 -21.61
N VAL A 93 6.16 1.39 -22.23
CA VAL A 93 4.90 0.71 -21.93
C VAL A 93 5.23 -0.67 -21.39
N ALA A 94 4.52 -1.10 -20.36
CA ALA A 94 4.70 -2.43 -19.78
C ALA A 94 4.29 -3.53 -20.77
N ASP A 95 5.15 -4.53 -20.93
CA ASP A 95 4.92 -5.74 -21.72
C ASP A 95 4.38 -6.92 -20.88
N HIS A 96 4.19 -6.71 -19.58
CA HIS A 96 3.67 -7.70 -18.66
C HIS A 96 2.95 -7.02 -17.49
N THR A 97 2.17 -7.81 -16.75
CA THR A 97 1.60 -7.39 -15.46
C THR A 97 2.36 -8.07 -14.32
N ALA A 98 2.73 -7.32 -13.28
CA ALA A 98 3.36 -7.86 -12.09
C ALA A 98 2.46 -8.94 -11.45
N HIS A 99 3.05 -10.05 -10.99
CA HIS A 99 2.29 -11.21 -10.53
C HIS A 99 1.45 -10.92 -9.28
N ASN A 100 1.87 -10.00 -8.41
CA ASN A 100 1.06 -9.57 -7.28
C ASN A 100 -0.18 -8.78 -7.72
N VAL A 101 -0.06 -7.92 -8.74
CA VAL A 101 -1.18 -7.20 -9.35
C VAL A 101 -2.10 -8.20 -10.03
N GLN A 102 -1.56 -9.15 -10.82
CA GLN A 102 -2.36 -10.23 -11.41
C GLN A 102 -3.18 -10.97 -10.33
N ARG A 103 -2.58 -11.35 -9.20
CA ARG A 103 -3.30 -12.00 -8.09
C ARG A 103 -4.40 -11.11 -7.52
N LEU A 104 -4.12 -9.83 -7.31
CA LEU A 104 -5.13 -8.88 -6.83
C LEU A 104 -6.33 -8.80 -7.77
N LEU A 105 -6.10 -8.76 -9.08
CA LEU A 105 -7.16 -8.70 -10.08
C LEU A 105 -7.90 -10.04 -10.21
N THR A 106 -7.18 -11.15 -10.40
CA THR A 106 -7.82 -12.43 -10.74
C THR A 106 -8.33 -13.20 -9.53
N ARG A 107 -7.60 -13.19 -8.40
CA ARG A 107 -8.02 -13.86 -7.16
C ARG A 107 -8.80 -12.93 -6.25
N GLY A 108 -8.44 -11.65 -6.24
CA GLY A 108 -9.12 -10.63 -5.44
C GLY A 108 -10.39 -10.10 -6.11
N GLY A 109 -10.44 -10.02 -7.43
CA GLY A 109 -11.57 -9.43 -8.16
C GLY A 109 -11.58 -7.90 -8.16
N ALA A 110 -10.46 -7.26 -7.80
CA ALA A 110 -10.38 -5.80 -7.76
C ALA A 110 -10.41 -5.19 -9.17
N VAL A 111 -10.94 -3.97 -9.28
CA VAL A 111 -11.03 -3.20 -10.52
C VAL A 111 -9.85 -2.21 -10.59
N PRO A 112 -8.90 -2.35 -11.53
CA PRO A 112 -7.76 -1.45 -11.62
C PRO A 112 -8.19 -0.13 -12.28
N VAL A 113 -8.06 0.98 -11.57
CA VAL A 113 -8.46 2.31 -12.07
C VAL A 113 -7.33 2.99 -12.84
N GLY A 114 -6.09 2.83 -12.36
CA GLY A 114 -4.94 3.53 -12.91
C GLY A 114 -3.67 3.34 -12.09
N LEU A 115 -2.60 3.99 -12.53
CA LEU A 115 -1.33 4.03 -11.85
C LEU A 115 -1.26 5.22 -10.89
N THR A 116 -0.91 4.96 -9.64
CA THR A 116 -0.68 5.96 -8.61
C THR A 116 0.77 6.47 -8.67
N THR A 117 0.94 7.77 -8.43
CA THR A 117 2.24 8.43 -8.47
C THR A 117 3.19 7.91 -7.39
N SER A 118 4.46 7.87 -7.74
CA SER A 118 5.55 7.43 -6.89
C SER A 118 6.71 8.43 -6.91
N SER A 119 7.73 8.18 -6.11
CA SER A 119 9.04 8.79 -6.35
C SER A 119 9.71 8.11 -7.53
N GLU A 120 10.54 8.86 -8.26
CA GLU A 120 11.36 8.31 -9.35
C GLU A 120 12.16 7.08 -8.87
N PHE A 121 11.92 5.94 -9.52
CA PHE A 121 12.44 4.61 -9.18
C PHE A 121 12.22 4.14 -7.73
N GLY A 122 11.31 4.78 -7.00
CA GLY A 122 11.10 4.52 -5.59
C GLY A 122 12.22 5.01 -4.67
N GLY A 123 13.11 5.87 -5.18
CA GLY A 123 14.39 6.21 -4.53
C GLY A 123 14.35 7.32 -3.48
N LEU A 124 13.25 8.07 -3.38
CA LEU A 124 13.11 9.19 -2.45
C LEU A 124 11.95 8.98 -1.48
N ASN A 125 12.04 9.60 -0.30
CA ASN A 125 10.97 9.59 0.71
C ASN A 125 9.95 10.73 0.48
N VAL A 126 9.76 11.13 -0.79
CA VAL A 126 8.79 12.13 -1.25
C VAL A 126 8.29 11.75 -2.64
N SER A 127 6.99 11.75 -2.89
CA SER A 127 6.41 11.48 -4.22
C SER A 127 6.35 12.74 -5.07
N VAL A 128 7.53 13.14 -5.58
CA VAL A 128 7.71 14.24 -6.53
C VAL A 128 8.58 13.76 -7.67
N THR A 129 8.13 13.94 -8.92
CA THR A 129 8.95 13.64 -10.10
C THR A 129 8.84 14.76 -11.13
N LYS A 130 9.84 14.86 -12.01
CA LYS A 130 9.76 15.80 -13.14
C LYS A 130 8.69 15.42 -14.16
N LEU A 131 8.36 14.13 -14.23
CA LEU A 131 7.39 13.59 -15.18
C LEU A 131 5.95 13.86 -14.71
N ASN A 132 5.64 13.54 -13.44
CA ASN A 132 4.28 13.54 -12.91
C ASN A 132 3.99 14.75 -12.00
N GLY A 133 4.99 15.55 -11.62
CA GLY A 133 4.82 16.67 -10.70
C GLY A 133 4.83 16.25 -9.22
N VAL A 134 4.14 17.03 -8.38
CA VAL A 134 4.11 16.86 -6.92
C VAL A 134 2.81 16.18 -6.49
N CYS A 135 2.88 15.08 -5.76
CA CYS A 135 1.72 14.52 -5.07
C CYS A 135 1.50 15.23 -3.73
N HIS A 136 0.26 15.60 -3.41
CA HIS A 136 -0.10 16.43 -2.27
C HIS A 136 -0.80 15.66 -1.15
N ASN A 137 -0.56 16.05 0.10
CA ASN A 137 -1.15 15.38 1.25
C ASN A 137 -2.63 15.76 1.43
N PRO A 138 -3.57 14.80 1.51
CA PRO A 138 -4.99 15.08 1.70
C PRO A 138 -5.30 15.86 2.99
N TRP A 139 -4.48 15.71 4.04
CA TRP A 139 -4.62 16.49 5.27
C TRP A 139 -4.28 17.97 5.09
N LYS A 140 -3.39 18.28 4.13
CA LYS A 140 -2.97 19.65 3.83
C LYS A 140 -2.28 19.71 2.46
N HIS A 141 -2.96 20.31 1.49
CA HIS A 141 -2.40 20.56 0.15
C HIS A 141 -1.05 21.28 0.25
N GLY A 142 -0.12 20.94 -0.65
CA GLY A 142 1.26 21.45 -0.64
C GLY A 142 2.18 20.80 0.39
N ARG A 143 1.68 19.99 1.33
CA ARG A 143 2.54 19.17 2.21
C ARG A 143 2.86 17.83 1.56
N THR A 144 4.01 17.27 1.94
CA THR A 144 4.45 15.97 1.44
C THR A 144 3.54 14.85 1.94
N VAL A 145 3.26 13.91 1.05
CA VAL A 145 2.63 12.61 1.36
C VAL A 145 3.64 11.59 1.86
N GLY A 146 4.93 11.96 1.98
CA GLY A 146 6.01 10.99 2.11
C GLY A 146 6.27 10.28 0.78
N GLY A 147 6.89 9.12 0.82
CA GLY A 147 7.18 8.35 -0.38
C GLY A 147 7.91 7.05 -0.07
N SER A 148 8.09 6.18 -1.05
CA SER A 148 7.75 6.42 -2.47
C SER A 148 6.35 6.03 -2.91
N SER A 149 5.51 5.41 -2.07
CA SER A 149 4.12 5.07 -2.43
C SER A 149 3.14 6.19 -2.08
N GLY A 150 3.53 7.45 -2.31
CA GLY A 150 2.77 8.63 -1.89
C GLY A 150 1.44 8.79 -2.64
N GLY A 151 1.39 8.50 -3.94
CA GLY A 151 0.13 8.52 -4.71
C GLY A 151 -0.88 7.52 -4.17
N ALA A 152 -0.44 6.29 -3.86
CA ALA A 152 -1.27 5.26 -3.25
C ALA A 152 -1.84 5.69 -1.88
N ALA A 153 -1.01 6.28 -1.02
CA ALA A 153 -1.47 6.77 0.28
C ALA A 153 -2.42 7.96 0.14
N SER A 154 -2.11 8.89 -0.78
CA SER A 154 -2.93 10.05 -1.06
C SER A 154 -4.28 9.68 -1.67
N SER A 155 -4.34 8.70 -2.56
CA SER A 155 -5.59 8.29 -3.21
C SER A 155 -6.52 7.58 -2.21
N VAL A 156 -5.96 6.77 -1.31
CA VAL A 156 -6.72 6.06 -0.28
C VAL A 156 -7.21 7.00 0.82
N MET A 157 -6.33 7.86 1.35
CA MET A 157 -6.71 8.82 2.39
C MET A 157 -7.55 9.97 1.84
N GLY A 158 -7.33 10.38 0.59
CA GLY A 158 -8.14 11.37 -0.09
C GLY A 158 -9.56 10.90 -0.44
N GLY A 159 -9.91 9.65 -0.10
CA GLY A 159 -11.23 9.09 -0.34
C GLY A 159 -11.53 8.86 -1.82
N LEU A 160 -10.51 8.71 -2.67
CA LEU A 160 -10.65 8.49 -4.11
C LEU A 160 -10.79 7.00 -4.44
N VAL A 161 -10.05 6.15 -3.73
CA VAL A 161 -10.15 4.68 -3.80
C VAL A 161 -10.12 4.10 -2.38
N SER A 162 -10.52 2.85 -2.21
CA SER A 162 -10.49 2.17 -0.90
C SER A 162 -9.22 1.38 -0.62
N LEU A 163 -8.50 1.03 -1.68
CA LEU A 163 -7.28 0.23 -1.64
C LEU A 163 -6.33 0.70 -2.73
N ALA A 164 -5.04 0.66 -2.44
CA ALA A 164 -4.01 0.82 -3.46
C ALA A 164 -2.82 -0.09 -3.17
N THR A 165 -2.12 -0.56 -4.21
CA THR A 165 -0.88 -1.31 -4.03
C THR A 165 0.25 -0.38 -3.62
N GLY A 166 1.29 -0.95 -3.01
CA GLY A 166 2.47 -0.22 -2.59
C GLY A 166 3.71 -1.10 -2.58
N GLY A 167 4.86 -0.45 -2.55
CA GLY A 167 6.16 -1.10 -2.40
C GLY A 167 7.00 -0.40 -1.36
N ASP A 168 7.72 -1.16 -0.55
CA ASP A 168 8.52 -0.66 0.56
C ASP A 168 9.91 -1.30 0.55
N GLY A 169 10.96 -0.48 0.38
CA GLY A 169 12.35 -0.88 0.63
C GLY A 169 12.82 -0.40 2.00
N GLY A 170 12.83 0.93 2.18
CA GLY A 170 13.31 1.60 3.39
C GLY A 170 12.23 2.33 4.20
N GLY A 171 10.95 2.09 3.91
CA GLY A 171 9.82 2.82 4.49
C GLY A 171 8.75 3.23 3.49
N SER A 172 8.88 2.89 2.21
CA SER A 172 8.03 3.44 1.15
C SER A 172 6.53 3.08 1.20
N ILE A 173 6.08 2.20 2.10
CA ILE A 173 4.65 2.04 2.47
C ILE A 173 4.39 2.71 3.82
N ARG A 174 5.25 2.46 4.82
CA ARG A 174 5.06 2.91 6.20
C ARG A 174 5.18 4.44 6.39
N ILE A 175 6.12 5.08 5.71
CA ILE A 175 6.32 6.54 5.74
C ILE A 175 5.08 7.26 5.19
N PRO A 176 4.63 6.98 3.95
CA PRO A 176 3.47 7.68 3.44
C PRO A 176 2.20 7.35 4.23
N ALA A 177 2.03 6.10 4.68
CA ALA A 177 0.93 5.75 5.58
C ALA A 177 0.95 6.57 6.88
N GLY A 178 2.12 6.72 7.52
CA GLY A 178 2.26 7.53 8.73
C GLY A 178 1.96 9.01 8.50
N TYR A 179 2.31 9.55 7.31
CA TYR A 179 2.06 10.96 6.96
C TYR A 179 0.60 11.23 6.58
N THR A 180 -0.13 10.18 6.19
CA THR A 180 -1.54 10.27 5.82
C THR A 180 -2.46 9.62 6.85
N GLY A 181 -1.96 9.13 7.99
CA GLY A 181 -2.78 8.49 9.03
C GLY A 181 -3.40 7.15 8.62
N LEU A 182 -2.80 6.45 7.65
CA LEU A 182 -3.21 5.10 7.22
C LEU A 182 -2.43 4.02 7.97
N LEU A 183 -2.89 2.77 7.82
CA LEU A 183 -2.12 1.60 8.21
C LEU A 183 -0.99 1.36 7.21
N GLY A 184 0.25 1.29 7.70
CA GLY A 184 1.43 0.94 6.90
C GLY A 184 2.02 -0.40 7.31
N MET A 185 1.82 -1.45 6.52
CA MET A 185 2.37 -2.78 6.81
C MET A 185 3.53 -3.13 5.88
N LYS A 186 4.71 -3.35 6.46
CA LYS A 186 5.85 -4.00 5.80
C LYS A 186 5.79 -5.51 6.08
N GLY A 187 5.32 -6.29 5.11
CA GLY A 187 5.33 -7.75 5.24
C GLY A 187 6.74 -8.34 5.30
N THR A 188 6.85 -9.60 5.71
CA THR A 188 8.09 -10.38 5.58
C THR A 188 8.56 -10.38 4.14
N PHE A 189 9.87 -10.20 3.91
CA PHE A 189 10.45 -10.30 2.57
C PHE A 189 10.12 -11.67 1.93
N GLY A 190 9.68 -11.65 0.67
CA GLY A 190 9.20 -12.85 -0.04
C GLY A 190 7.74 -13.23 0.23
N ARG A 191 7.03 -12.55 1.13
CA ARG A 191 5.61 -12.86 1.41
C ARG A 191 4.71 -12.63 0.20
N ILE A 192 4.95 -11.54 -0.53
CA ILE A 192 4.29 -11.20 -1.79
C ILE A 192 5.36 -11.21 -2.88
N THR A 193 5.07 -11.92 -3.96
CA THR A 193 5.97 -12.11 -5.11
C THR A 193 6.29 -10.79 -5.81
N ARG A 194 7.52 -10.67 -6.32
CA ARG A 194 7.95 -9.60 -7.25
C ARG A 194 8.13 -10.12 -8.68
N GLY A 195 7.57 -11.30 -8.99
CA GLY A 195 7.57 -11.87 -10.33
C GLY A 195 6.79 -11.01 -11.35
N PRO A 196 7.02 -11.20 -12.67
CA PRO A 196 7.88 -12.23 -13.27
C PRO A 196 9.38 -11.88 -13.27
N HIS A 197 9.75 -10.65 -12.93
CA HIS A 197 11.14 -10.17 -12.96
C HIS A 197 11.69 -9.88 -11.56
N ALA A 198 11.51 -10.82 -10.64
CA ALA A 198 11.97 -10.65 -9.26
C ALA A 198 13.51 -10.52 -9.22
N MET A 199 13.99 -9.38 -8.70
CA MET A 199 15.42 -9.13 -8.53
C MET A 199 15.86 -9.39 -7.08
N SER A 200 16.98 -10.08 -6.90
CA SER A 200 17.62 -10.28 -5.58
C SER A 200 18.62 -9.18 -5.27
N ARG A 201 18.19 -7.91 -5.20
CA ARG A 201 19.06 -6.74 -4.97
C ARG A 201 18.29 -5.47 -4.55
N PRO A 202 18.62 -4.84 -3.40
CA PRO A 202 18.80 -5.48 -2.08
C PRO A 202 17.50 -6.19 -1.64
N ASN A 203 17.61 -7.24 -0.84
CA ASN A 203 16.47 -8.01 -0.31
C ASN A 203 15.64 -7.25 0.76
N THR A 204 15.45 -5.95 0.57
CA THR A 204 14.70 -5.06 1.45
C THR A 204 13.36 -4.66 0.86
N VAL A 205 13.22 -4.74 -0.48
CA VAL A 205 11.99 -4.36 -1.20
C VAL A 205 10.94 -5.44 -1.05
N VAL A 206 9.79 -5.08 -0.49
CA VAL A 206 8.59 -5.90 -0.40
C VAL A 206 7.43 -5.16 -1.05
N LEU A 207 6.43 -5.92 -1.50
CA LEU A 207 5.15 -5.38 -1.97
C LEU A 207 4.10 -5.52 -0.87
N GLY A 208 3.08 -4.66 -0.95
CA GLY A 208 2.02 -4.57 0.03
C GLY A 208 0.93 -3.62 -0.46
N ASN A 209 0.25 -2.97 0.48
CA ASN A 209 -0.88 -2.10 0.19
C ASN A 209 -0.85 -0.85 1.08
N LEU A 210 -1.63 0.13 0.64
CA LEU A 210 -2.14 1.22 1.45
C LEU A 210 -3.65 0.98 1.59
N ALA A 211 -4.14 0.94 2.84
CA ALA A 211 -5.52 0.64 3.16
C ALA A 211 -5.99 1.41 4.39
N ARG A 212 -7.32 1.52 4.56
CA ARG A 212 -7.95 2.21 5.70
C ARG A 212 -8.08 1.34 6.95
N SER A 213 -8.02 0.01 6.82
CA SER A 213 -8.24 -0.90 7.94
C SER A 213 -7.25 -2.07 7.99
N VAL A 214 -7.13 -2.67 9.18
CA VAL A 214 -6.30 -3.88 9.40
C VAL A 214 -6.81 -5.06 8.58
N ARG A 215 -8.13 -5.23 8.46
CA ARG A 215 -8.73 -6.33 7.70
C ARG A 215 -8.49 -6.19 6.19
N ASP A 216 -8.53 -4.98 5.64
CA ASP A 216 -8.16 -4.75 4.23
C ASP A 216 -6.72 -5.17 3.96
N ALA A 217 -5.80 -4.73 4.82
CA ALA A 217 -4.38 -5.07 4.68
C ALA A 217 -4.15 -6.58 4.81
N ALA A 218 -4.77 -7.21 5.81
CA ALA A 218 -4.68 -8.65 6.03
C ALA A 218 -5.22 -9.46 4.83
N ARG A 219 -6.42 -9.11 4.35
CA ARG A 219 -7.03 -9.74 3.16
C ARG A 219 -6.17 -9.57 1.91
N PHE A 220 -5.50 -8.42 1.75
CA PHE A 220 -4.55 -8.23 0.66
C PHE A 220 -3.38 -9.21 0.72
N PHE A 221 -2.84 -9.46 1.91
CA PHE A 221 -1.78 -10.44 2.10
C PHE A 221 -2.26 -11.87 1.81
N ASP A 222 -3.52 -12.20 2.13
CA ASP A 222 -4.13 -13.49 1.78
C ASP A 222 -4.30 -13.66 0.27
N VAL A 223 -4.76 -12.62 -0.43
CA VAL A 223 -4.97 -12.64 -1.88
C VAL A 223 -3.64 -12.70 -2.66
N CYS A 224 -2.69 -11.84 -2.29
CA CYS A 224 -1.47 -11.61 -3.07
C CYS A 224 -0.30 -12.51 -2.65
N GLY A 225 -0.38 -13.14 -1.47
CA GLY A 225 0.70 -13.95 -0.91
C GLY A 225 0.87 -15.32 -1.57
N GLY A 226 2.01 -15.95 -1.26
CA GLY A 226 2.32 -17.34 -1.61
C GLY A 226 3.37 -17.50 -2.72
N LEU A 227 3.79 -18.76 -2.92
CA LEU A 227 4.88 -19.14 -3.82
C LEU A 227 4.65 -18.67 -5.25
N ASP A 228 5.76 -18.36 -5.93
CA ASP A 228 5.80 -17.98 -7.33
C ASP A 228 7.06 -18.56 -7.98
N ALA A 229 6.91 -19.25 -9.10
CA ALA A 229 8.01 -19.86 -9.84
C ALA A 229 9.00 -18.83 -10.42
N TYR A 230 8.56 -17.58 -10.57
CA TYR A 230 9.37 -16.48 -11.10
C TYR A 230 9.99 -15.60 -9.99
N ASP A 231 9.77 -15.95 -8.72
CA ASP A 231 10.41 -15.29 -7.59
C ASP A 231 11.06 -16.34 -6.68
N PRO A 232 12.39 -16.55 -6.79
CA PRO A 232 13.11 -17.52 -5.97
C PRO A 232 13.16 -17.14 -4.48
N THR A 233 12.71 -15.93 -4.13
CA THR A 233 12.61 -15.46 -2.75
C THR A 233 11.20 -15.61 -2.17
N SER A 234 10.24 -16.06 -2.97
CA SER A 234 8.85 -16.21 -2.52
C SER A 234 8.70 -17.25 -1.42
N LEU A 235 7.85 -16.94 -0.44
CA LEU A 235 7.55 -17.80 0.70
C LEU A 235 6.25 -18.58 0.47
N PRO A 236 6.10 -19.78 1.08
CA PRO A 236 4.82 -20.48 1.15
C PRO A 236 3.70 -19.57 1.66
N ALA A 237 2.49 -19.76 1.14
CA ALA A 237 1.32 -19.04 1.64
C ALA A 237 1.16 -19.29 3.15
N HIS A 238 0.71 -18.25 3.86
CA HIS A 238 0.25 -18.41 5.25
C HIS A 238 -1.19 -18.93 5.20
N ASP A 239 -1.67 -19.59 6.26
CA ASP A 239 -3.04 -20.12 6.28
C ASP A 239 -4.07 -19.01 6.09
N SER A 240 -3.95 -17.92 6.87
CA SER A 240 -4.62 -16.64 6.63
C SER A 240 -4.03 -15.55 7.53
N PHE A 241 -4.06 -14.30 7.07
CA PHE A 241 -3.78 -13.09 7.85
C PHE A 241 -5.08 -12.46 8.36
N GLU A 242 -6.18 -12.57 7.63
CA GLU A 242 -7.46 -11.97 8.00
C GLU A 242 -8.25 -12.82 8.99
N ALA A 243 -8.24 -14.14 8.83
CA ALA A 243 -8.99 -15.04 9.69
C ALA A 243 -8.48 -14.96 11.14
N GLY A 244 -9.40 -14.76 12.07
CA GLY A 244 -9.06 -14.65 13.50
C GLY A 244 -8.51 -13.30 13.93
N LEU A 245 -8.55 -12.25 13.08
CA LEU A 245 -8.29 -10.88 13.54
C LEU A 245 -9.15 -10.55 14.76
N GLY A 246 -8.52 -9.95 15.78
CA GLY A 246 -9.17 -9.61 17.05
C GLY A 246 -9.48 -10.79 17.99
N THR A 247 -9.15 -12.03 17.61
CA THR A 247 -9.40 -13.23 18.46
C THR A 247 -8.20 -13.65 19.31
N HIS A 248 -7.04 -13.02 19.10
CA HIS A 248 -5.80 -13.36 19.78
C HIS A 248 -5.77 -12.74 21.18
N ASP A 249 -5.56 -13.55 22.22
CA ASP A 249 -5.32 -13.05 23.58
C ASP A 249 -3.93 -12.42 23.65
N LEU A 250 -3.89 -11.11 23.85
CA LEU A 250 -2.66 -10.34 23.95
C LEU A 250 -2.18 -10.21 25.41
N LYS A 251 -2.96 -10.69 26.38
CA LYS A 251 -2.65 -10.53 27.80
C LYS A 251 -1.33 -11.20 28.16
N GLY A 252 -0.48 -10.46 28.86
CA GLY A 252 0.84 -10.95 29.29
C GLY A 252 1.91 -11.00 28.19
N LEU A 253 1.56 -10.70 26.93
CA LEU A 253 2.58 -10.54 25.88
C LEU A 253 3.47 -9.34 26.18
N LYS A 254 4.76 -9.49 25.87
CA LYS A 254 5.78 -8.48 26.17
C LYS A 254 5.92 -7.48 25.03
N VAL A 255 5.94 -6.19 25.35
CA VAL A 255 6.09 -5.09 24.38
C VAL A 255 7.25 -4.20 24.78
N ALA A 256 8.09 -3.82 23.82
CA ALA A 256 9.13 -2.83 24.00
C ALA A 256 8.79 -1.57 23.20
N VAL A 257 8.85 -0.40 23.85
CA VAL A 257 8.57 0.88 23.20
C VAL A 257 9.90 1.60 22.96
N VAL A 258 10.33 1.61 21.69
CA VAL A 258 11.61 2.20 21.26
C VAL A 258 11.36 3.28 20.20
N PRO A 259 10.99 4.52 20.60
CA PRO A 259 10.61 5.59 19.67
C PRO A 259 11.74 6.01 18.73
N ASP A 260 12.99 5.95 19.20
CA ASP A 260 14.20 6.38 18.49
C ASP A 260 14.95 5.20 17.86
N LEU A 261 14.26 4.10 17.54
CA LEU A 261 14.86 2.87 17.01
C LEU A 261 15.87 3.15 15.88
N GLY A 262 17.13 2.78 16.10
CA GLY A 262 18.22 3.04 15.16
C GLY A 262 18.90 4.40 15.32
N GLY A 263 18.64 5.12 16.42
CA GLY A 263 19.24 6.42 16.73
C GLY A 263 18.65 7.58 15.94
N VAL A 264 17.37 7.49 15.56
CA VAL A 264 16.70 8.54 14.77
C VAL A 264 16.39 9.75 15.64
N THR A 265 16.61 10.96 15.12
CA THR A 265 16.19 12.20 15.79
C THR A 265 14.70 12.40 15.58
N LEU A 266 13.97 12.56 16.68
CA LEU A 266 12.55 12.82 16.68
C LEU A 266 12.27 14.33 16.83
N GLU A 267 11.23 14.82 16.15
CA GLU A 267 10.73 16.18 16.42
C GLU A 267 10.13 16.26 17.83
N ALA A 268 10.12 17.46 18.40
CA ALA A 268 9.59 17.70 19.74
C ALA A 268 8.13 17.19 19.85
N GLY A 269 7.87 16.39 20.89
CA GLY A 269 6.55 15.82 21.17
C GLY A 269 6.21 14.51 20.42
N VAL A 270 7.00 14.10 19.41
CA VAL A 270 6.76 12.81 18.72
C VAL A 270 6.99 11.63 19.66
N GLU A 271 8.06 11.67 20.46
CA GLU A 271 8.34 10.63 21.45
C GLU A 271 7.20 10.51 22.47
N ASP A 272 6.77 11.64 23.03
CA ASP A 272 5.68 11.69 24.02
C ASP A 272 4.40 11.09 23.45
N ARG A 273 4.05 11.45 22.21
CA ARG A 273 2.89 10.90 21.50
C ARG A 273 3.00 9.39 21.31
N VAL A 274 4.15 8.88 20.87
CA VAL A 274 4.37 7.43 20.68
C VAL A 274 4.21 6.69 22.01
N ARG A 275 4.84 7.18 23.08
CA ARG A 275 4.77 6.56 24.41
C ARG A 275 3.36 6.59 24.98
N GLU A 276 2.64 7.69 24.82
CA GLU A 276 1.26 7.81 25.26
C GLU A 276 0.34 6.80 24.55
N GLN A 277 0.41 6.72 23.22
CA GLN A 277 -0.42 5.77 22.46
C GLN A 277 -0.03 4.32 22.74
N ALA A 278 1.28 4.03 22.88
CA ALA A 278 1.75 2.69 23.25
C ALA A 278 1.24 2.27 24.63
N LYS A 279 1.29 3.18 25.62
CA LYS A 279 0.76 2.92 26.96
C LYS A 279 -0.73 2.55 26.93
N LEU A 280 -1.54 3.31 26.20
CA LEU A 280 -2.97 3.04 26.04
C LEU A 280 -3.21 1.65 25.45
N LEU A 281 -2.51 1.30 24.36
CA LEU A 281 -2.62 -0.01 23.73
C LEU A 281 -2.18 -1.15 24.66
N ILE A 282 -1.10 -0.96 25.42
CA ILE A 282 -0.59 -1.96 26.37
C ILE A 282 -1.61 -2.19 27.50
N GLU A 283 -2.15 -1.12 28.09
CA GLU A 283 -3.13 -1.19 29.17
C GLU A 283 -4.45 -1.82 28.72
N GLU A 284 -4.99 -1.39 27.58
CA GLU A 284 -6.25 -1.90 27.02
C GLU A 284 -6.19 -3.40 26.71
N ASN A 285 -5.02 -3.89 26.28
CA ASN A 285 -4.82 -5.28 25.88
C ASN A 285 -4.18 -6.16 26.96
N GLY A 286 -3.93 -5.61 28.16
CA GLY A 286 -3.30 -6.34 29.26
C GLY A 286 -1.89 -6.86 28.95
N MET A 287 -1.16 -6.19 28.04
CA MET A 287 0.21 -6.51 27.69
C MET A 287 1.17 -6.04 28.80
N VAL A 288 2.43 -6.49 28.74
CA VAL A 288 3.47 -6.14 29.71
C VAL A 288 4.57 -5.35 28.99
N GLU A 289 4.72 -4.07 29.34
CA GLU A 289 5.86 -3.29 28.88
C GLU A 289 7.15 -3.85 29.49
N VAL A 290 8.17 -4.06 28.65
CA VAL A 290 9.49 -4.52 29.06
C VAL A 290 10.55 -3.57 28.55
N ASP A 291 11.54 -3.30 29.39
CA ASP A 291 12.74 -2.60 28.99
C ASP A 291 13.72 -3.61 28.38
N ILE A 292 14.09 -3.39 27.12
CA ILE A 292 15.08 -4.18 26.41
C ILE A 292 16.04 -3.25 25.69
N ASP A 293 17.33 -3.55 25.80
CA ASP A 293 18.38 -2.84 25.08
C ASP A 293 18.37 -3.25 23.61
N VAL A 294 17.66 -2.49 22.76
CA VAL A 294 17.59 -2.72 21.32
C VAL A 294 18.68 -1.93 20.61
N ARG A 295 19.81 -2.59 20.33
CA ARG A 295 20.92 -2.03 19.56
C ARG A 295 20.96 -2.64 18.17
N PRO A 296 20.25 -2.06 17.18
CA PRO A 296 20.41 -2.54 15.82
C PRO A 296 21.86 -2.32 15.34
N PRO A 297 22.34 -3.11 14.37
CA PRO A 297 23.59 -2.78 13.69
C PRO A 297 23.48 -1.37 13.08
N ASN A 298 24.60 -0.77 12.67
CA ASN A 298 24.58 0.52 11.98
C ASN A 298 23.71 0.45 10.72
N LEU A 299 22.44 0.87 10.83
CA LEU A 299 21.43 0.66 9.81
C LEU A 299 21.75 1.40 8.53
N ALA A 300 22.36 2.59 8.62
CA ALA A 300 22.83 3.34 7.47
C ALA A 300 23.93 2.57 6.73
N ALA A 301 24.91 2.04 7.44
CA ALA A 301 25.96 1.21 6.83
C ALA A 301 25.38 -0.08 6.23
N GLN A 302 24.46 -0.77 6.92
CA GLN A 302 23.80 -1.97 6.38
C GLN A 302 22.99 -1.65 5.11
N TRP A 303 22.27 -0.53 5.11
CA TRP A 303 21.53 -0.05 3.95
C TRP A 303 22.47 0.27 2.77
N MET A 304 23.56 0.99 3.02
CA MET A 304 24.57 1.30 2.00
C MET A 304 25.22 0.02 1.46
N MET A 305 25.69 -0.88 2.33
CA MET A 305 26.34 -2.13 1.93
C MET A 305 25.41 -3.03 1.12
N GLY A 306 24.13 -3.16 1.51
CA GLY A 306 23.15 -3.93 0.75
C GLY A 306 22.91 -3.39 -0.66
N ASN A 307 23.00 -2.06 -0.84
CA ASN A 307 22.92 -1.43 -2.15
C ASN A 307 24.24 -1.47 -2.94
N LEU A 308 25.39 -1.61 -2.26
CA LEU A 308 26.73 -1.73 -2.86
C LEU A 308 27.07 -3.12 -3.39
N SER A 309 26.42 -4.20 -2.89
CA SER A 309 26.47 -5.54 -3.52
C SER A 309 25.71 -5.63 -4.87
N THR A 310 25.49 -4.44 -5.43
CA THR A 310 24.78 -3.96 -6.61
C THR A 310 25.37 -4.35 -7.95
#